data_AF-A0A0Q8JRX3-F1
#
_entry.id   AF-A0A0Q8JRX3-F1
#
_cell.length_a   1.000
_cell.length_b   1.000
_cell.length_c   1.000
_cell.angle_alpha   90.00
_cell.angle_beta   90.00
_cell.angle_gamma   90.00
#
_symmetry.space_group_name_H-M   'P 1'
#
loop_
_entity.id
_entity.type
_entity.pdbx_description
1 polymer ?
#
loop_
_entity_poly.entity_id
_entity_poly.type
_entity_poly.pdbx_seq_one_letter_code
_entity_poly.pdbx_strand_id
1 'polypeptide(L)'
;MLIRVGLDQWIMVNGQHRDGPGQPVQQVGLNTAGLSGCVAIGMGWGEMMSLAHVYSDCTAATWTPADGSAGYLQALDQAFAGSHALVPQAKPQAVLYWSEGTPRWLPRQLYNWLDARDIEVYEEEAPSCRIWIDEGRLKWSKDLAAHPSDVNNYTTSDNAATTIQFYKALSANAVAASPPQGE
;
A
#
# COMPACT_ATOMS: atom_id res chain seq x y z
N MET A 1 -11.32 8.28 7.83
CA MET A 1 -9.99 8.93 7.71
C MET A 1 -9.17 8.25 6.63
N LEU A 2 -8.20 8.95 6.04
CA LEU A 2 -7.44 8.45 4.90
C LEU A 2 -5.96 8.79 5.06
N ILE A 3 -5.09 7.82 4.82
CA ILE A 3 -3.64 8.02 4.79
C ILE A 3 -3.13 7.81 3.36
N ARG A 4 -2.45 8.82 2.82
CA ARG A 4 -1.76 8.75 1.54
C ARG A 4 -0.39 8.11 1.72
N VAL A 5 -0.20 6.96 1.07
CA VAL A 5 1.08 6.26 1.00
C VAL A 5 1.93 6.89 -0.09
N GLY A 6 3.12 7.34 0.32
CA GLY A 6 4.11 7.92 -0.55
C GLY A 6 4.95 6.87 -1.26
N LEU A 7 5.92 7.35 -2.02
CA LEU A 7 6.77 6.53 -2.88
C LEU A 7 7.59 5.53 -2.06
N ASP A 8 7.62 4.27 -2.51
CA ASP A 8 8.36 3.15 -1.92
C ASP A 8 8.18 2.98 -0.41
N GLN A 9 7.05 3.45 0.13
CA GLN A 9 6.65 3.19 1.51
C GLN A 9 5.72 1.99 1.55
N TRP A 10 5.95 1.08 2.48
CA TRP A 10 4.97 0.10 2.92
C TRP A 10 4.43 0.51 4.28
N ILE A 11 3.12 0.73 4.36
CA ILE A 11 2.45 1.16 5.59
C ILE A 11 1.36 0.13 5.91
N MET A 12 1.31 -0.32 7.16
CA MET A 12 0.22 -1.14 7.70
C MET A 12 -0.51 -0.39 8.82
N VAL A 13 -1.83 -0.41 8.80
CA VAL A 13 -2.69 0.21 9.81
C VAL A 13 -3.87 -0.70 10.14
N ASN A 14 -4.54 -0.41 11.25
CA ASN A 14 -5.86 -0.96 11.52
C ASN A 14 -6.90 -0.24 10.65
N GLY A 15 -7.85 -0.99 10.08
CA GLY A 15 -8.97 -0.46 9.30
C GLY A 15 -9.96 0.37 10.11
N GLN A 16 -9.80 0.38 11.43
CA GLN A 16 -10.61 1.11 12.39
C GLN A 16 -9.74 1.92 13.35
N HIS A 17 -10.19 3.14 13.65
CA HIS A 17 -9.55 4.04 14.61
C HIS A 17 -10.57 4.57 15.61
N ARG A 18 -10.13 4.79 16.85
CA ARG A 18 -10.94 5.39 17.91
C ARG A 18 -10.08 6.35 18.72
N ASP A 19 -10.50 7.62 18.77
CA ASP A 19 -9.76 8.68 19.48
C ASP A 19 -9.79 8.54 21.01
N GLY A 20 -10.76 7.81 21.55
CA GLY A 20 -10.83 7.54 22.98
C GLY A 20 -12.05 6.72 23.40
N PRO A 21 -12.15 6.34 24.68
CA PRO A 21 -13.30 5.63 25.22
C PRO A 21 -14.61 6.39 24.95
N GLY A 22 -15.63 5.68 24.44
CA GLY A 22 -16.95 6.25 24.14
C GLY A 22 -17.06 7.03 22.82
N GLN A 23 -15.95 7.24 22.09
CA GLN A 23 -15.99 7.85 20.76
C GLN A 23 -16.40 6.82 19.69
N PRO A 24 -17.10 7.26 18.62
CA PRO A 24 -17.45 6.38 17.51
C PRO A 24 -16.19 5.84 16.84
N VAL A 25 -16.28 4.61 16.33
CA VAL A 25 -15.23 4.02 15.51
C VAL A 25 -15.23 4.69 14.15
N GLN A 26 -14.07 5.19 13.72
CA GLN A 26 -13.88 5.77 12.39
C GLN A 26 -13.21 4.73 11.49
N GLN A 27 -13.72 4.58 10.26
CA GLN A 27 -13.05 3.77 9.26
C GLN A 27 -11.77 4.47 8.78
N VAL A 28 -10.71 3.68 8.63
CA VAL A 28 -9.42 4.08 8.06
C VAL A 28 -9.33 3.54 6.64
N GLY A 29 -8.85 4.36 5.71
CA GLY A 29 -8.45 3.97 4.36
C GLY A 29 -6.96 4.23 4.13
N LEU A 30 -6.34 3.49 3.23
CA LEU A 30 -5.05 3.85 2.62
C LEU A 30 -5.27 4.21 1.15
N ASN A 31 -4.58 5.22 0.64
CA ASN A 31 -4.59 5.50 -0.79
C ASN A 31 -3.22 5.87 -1.35
N THR A 32 -3.09 5.80 -2.67
CA THR A 32 -1.97 6.39 -3.39
C THR A 32 -2.43 6.87 -4.77
N ALA A 33 -1.72 7.84 -5.36
CA ALA A 33 -2.01 8.36 -6.69
C ALA A 33 -0.72 8.67 -7.45
N GLY A 34 -0.88 8.95 -8.74
CA GLY A 34 0.24 9.25 -9.62
C GLY A 34 0.96 7.98 -10.04
N LEU A 35 0.24 6.89 -10.29
CA LEU A 35 0.82 5.59 -10.65
C LEU A 35 1.40 5.52 -12.08
N SER A 36 1.77 6.65 -12.67
CA SER A 36 2.29 6.72 -14.04
C SER A 36 3.61 5.95 -14.18
N GLY A 37 3.54 4.69 -14.63
CA GLY A 37 4.69 3.79 -14.68
C GLY A 37 4.95 3.03 -13.37
N CYS A 38 4.29 3.40 -12.28
CA CYS A 38 4.40 2.76 -10.97
C CYS A 38 3.35 1.64 -10.82
N VAL A 39 3.44 0.92 -9.70
CA VAL A 39 2.48 -0.09 -9.28
C VAL A 39 2.11 0.15 -7.82
N ALA A 40 0.87 -0.10 -7.41
CA ALA A 40 0.50 -0.18 -6.00
C ALA A 40 0.11 -1.60 -5.60
N ILE A 41 0.45 -1.97 -4.37
CA ILE A 41 0.10 -3.26 -3.76
C ILE A 41 -0.72 -2.97 -2.52
N GLY A 42 -2.03 -3.18 -2.60
CA GLY A 42 -2.92 -3.15 -1.44
C GLY A 42 -3.13 -4.54 -0.89
N MET A 43 -3.10 -4.71 0.43
CA MET A 43 -3.36 -5.99 1.08
C MET A 43 -4.27 -5.84 2.28
N GLY A 44 -5.18 -6.80 2.47
CA GLY A 44 -6.02 -6.92 3.65
C GLY A 44 -5.60 -8.13 4.47
N TRP A 45 -5.61 -8.00 5.79
CA TRP A 45 -5.13 -8.99 6.76
C TRP A 45 -6.17 -9.21 7.87
N GLY A 46 -7.45 -9.30 7.50
CA GLY A 46 -8.58 -9.20 8.43
C GLY A 46 -8.91 -7.74 8.73
N GLU A 47 -8.81 -7.33 10.00
CA GLU A 47 -9.07 -5.93 10.43
C GLU A 47 -7.92 -4.96 10.10
N MET A 48 -6.80 -5.47 9.60
CA MET A 48 -5.63 -4.67 9.25
C MET A 48 -5.49 -4.59 7.73
N MET A 49 -4.88 -3.53 7.23
CA MET A 49 -4.54 -3.40 5.82
C MET A 49 -3.16 -2.79 5.65
N SER A 50 -2.50 -3.10 4.54
CA SER A 50 -1.27 -2.46 4.12
C SER A 50 -1.32 -2.00 2.68
N LEU A 51 -0.58 -0.94 2.37
CA LEU A 51 -0.46 -0.42 1.01
C LEU A 51 1.00 -0.02 0.76
N ALA A 52 1.46 -0.26 -0.47
CA ALA A 52 2.70 0.27 -0.99
C ALA A 52 2.53 0.93 -2.36
N HIS A 53 3.24 2.03 -2.60
CA HIS A 53 3.43 2.64 -3.92
C HIS A 53 4.83 2.28 -4.42
N VAL A 54 4.91 1.26 -5.28
CA VAL A 54 6.15 0.75 -5.86
C VAL A 54 6.54 1.60 -7.07
N TYR A 55 7.71 2.23 -7.00
CA TYR A 55 8.19 3.15 -8.03
C TYR A 55 8.54 2.46 -9.37
N SER A 56 8.38 3.19 -10.48
CA SER A 56 8.60 2.73 -11.85
C SER A 56 10.03 2.31 -12.18
N ASP A 57 11.02 2.90 -11.51
CA ASP A 57 12.45 2.60 -11.76
C ASP A 57 12.93 1.34 -11.04
N CYS A 58 12.00 0.57 -10.45
CA CYS A 58 12.29 -0.80 -10.05
C CYS A 58 12.53 -1.64 -11.31
N THR A 59 13.77 -2.04 -11.51
CA THR A 59 14.24 -2.84 -12.64
C THR A 59 14.77 -4.19 -12.12
N ALA A 60 15.12 -5.11 -13.03
CA ALA A 60 15.73 -6.37 -12.62
C ALA A 60 16.99 -6.17 -11.76
N ALA A 61 17.79 -5.15 -12.05
CA ALA A 61 19.02 -4.86 -11.32
C ALA A 61 18.79 -4.31 -9.90
N THR A 62 17.68 -3.61 -9.66
CA THR A 62 17.33 -3.09 -8.33
C THR A 62 16.43 -4.05 -7.54
N TRP A 63 15.69 -4.92 -8.23
CA TRP A 63 14.87 -5.97 -7.62
C TRP A 63 15.72 -7.05 -6.95
N THR A 64 16.74 -7.54 -7.65
CA THR A 64 17.72 -8.49 -7.12
C THR A 64 19.12 -8.11 -7.64
N PRO A 65 19.85 -7.24 -6.91
CA PRO A 65 21.19 -6.82 -7.29
C PRO A 65 22.14 -7.99 -7.51
N ALA A 66 22.92 -7.95 -8.59
CA ALA A 66 23.86 -9.00 -8.94
C ALA A 66 25.07 -9.10 -7.99
N ASP A 67 25.36 -8.02 -7.26
CA ASP A 67 26.43 -7.95 -6.26
C ASP A 67 26.04 -8.56 -4.90
N GLY A 68 24.81 -9.07 -4.78
CA GLY A 68 24.29 -9.67 -3.55
C GLY A 68 23.88 -8.65 -2.47
N SER A 69 23.89 -7.35 -2.80
CA SER A 69 23.37 -6.32 -1.91
C SER A 69 21.84 -6.42 -1.74
N ALA A 70 21.32 -5.74 -0.72
CA ALA A 70 19.90 -5.75 -0.40
C ALA A 70 19.07 -5.10 -1.51
N GLY A 71 18.34 -5.92 -2.27
CA GLY A 71 17.44 -5.48 -3.32
C GLY A 71 16.03 -5.15 -2.84
N TYR A 72 15.21 -4.66 -3.77
CA TYR A 72 13.80 -4.38 -3.54
C TYR A 72 13.02 -5.61 -3.05
N LEU A 73 13.29 -6.79 -3.63
CA LEU A 73 12.66 -8.04 -3.23
C LEU A 73 12.89 -8.34 -1.75
N GLN A 74 14.10 -8.12 -1.24
CA GLN A 74 14.40 -8.35 0.17
C GLN A 74 13.65 -7.36 1.08
N ALA A 75 13.56 -6.09 0.69
CA ALA A 75 12.82 -5.09 1.45
C ALA A 75 11.31 -5.40 1.47
N LEU A 76 10.76 -5.87 0.35
CA LEU A 76 9.38 -6.32 0.20
C LEU A 76 9.10 -7.58 1.05
N ASP A 77 10.01 -8.55 1.06
CA ASP A 77 9.93 -9.75 1.91
C ASP A 77 9.92 -9.38 3.39
N GLN A 78 10.78 -8.44 3.81
CA GLN A 78 10.81 -7.93 5.17
C GLN A 78 9.52 -7.17 5.52
N ALA A 79 8.95 -6.42 4.58
CA ALA A 79 7.71 -5.70 4.79
C ALA A 79 6.52 -6.66 5.00
N PHE A 80 6.45 -7.70 4.17
CA PHE A 80 5.46 -8.77 4.29
C PHE A 80 5.63 -9.53 5.61
N ALA A 81 6.84 -9.97 5.94
CA ALA A 81 7.11 -10.73 7.17
C ALA A 81 6.80 -9.91 8.43
N GLY A 82 7.16 -8.63 8.44
CA GLY A 82 6.84 -7.73 9.54
C GLY A 82 5.34 -7.50 9.72
N SER A 83 4.60 -7.34 8.61
CA SER A 83 3.14 -7.22 8.64
C SER A 83 2.48 -8.51 9.13
N HIS A 84 2.90 -9.66 8.59
CA HIS A 84 2.38 -10.97 8.97
C HIS A 84 2.66 -11.30 10.45
N ALA A 85 3.81 -10.88 11.00
CA ALA A 85 4.15 -11.11 12.41
C ALA A 85 3.16 -10.43 13.38
N LEU A 86 2.51 -9.33 12.97
CA LEU A 86 1.49 -8.66 13.77
C LEU A 86 0.13 -9.37 13.71
N VAL A 87 -0.12 -10.15 12.65
CA VAL A 87 -1.38 -10.84 12.38
C VAL A 87 -1.13 -12.27 11.86
N PRO A 88 -0.47 -13.14 12.63
CA PRO A 88 0.07 -14.42 12.13
C PRO A 88 -0.98 -15.45 11.70
N GLN A 89 -2.25 -15.21 12.01
CA GLN A 89 -3.38 -16.07 11.64
C GLN A 89 -4.16 -15.55 10.43
N ALA A 90 -3.85 -14.34 9.95
CA ALA A 90 -4.55 -13.75 8.83
C ALA A 90 -4.15 -14.45 7.52
N LYS A 91 -5.14 -14.79 6.70
CA LYS A 91 -4.93 -15.17 5.31
C LYS A 91 -5.15 -13.92 4.46
N PRO A 92 -4.08 -13.29 3.95
CA PRO A 92 -4.24 -12.03 3.28
C PRO A 92 -4.89 -12.17 1.90
N GLN A 93 -5.55 -11.10 1.47
CA GLN A 93 -5.95 -10.87 0.09
C GLN A 93 -5.19 -9.66 -0.43
N ALA A 94 -4.91 -9.61 -1.73
CA ALA A 94 -4.16 -8.53 -2.34
C ALA A 94 -4.88 -7.96 -3.56
N VAL A 95 -4.63 -6.69 -3.84
CA VAL A 95 -4.98 -6.01 -5.08
C VAL A 95 -3.75 -5.30 -5.63
N LEU A 96 -3.45 -5.54 -6.91
CA LEU A 96 -2.42 -4.86 -7.66
C LEU A 96 -3.03 -3.79 -8.55
N TYR A 97 -2.48 -2.60 -8.49
CA TYR A 97 -2.86 -1.46 -9.32
C TYR A 97 -1.71 -1.00 -10.19
N TRP A 98 -1.94 -0.74 -11.46
CA TRP A 98 -0.98 -0.06 -12.33
C TRP A 98 -1.69 0.87 -13.30
N SER A 99 -1.01 1.91 -13.78
CA SER A 99 -1.60 2.77 -14.82
C SER A 99 -1.43 2.18 -16.22
N GLU A 100 -2.24 2.65 -17.17
CA GLU A 100 -1.98 2.46 -18.59
C GLU A 100 -0.52 2.88 -18.91
N GLY A 101 0.15 2.12 -19.77
CA GLY A 101 1.54 2.38 -20.16
C GLY A 101 2.61 1.90 -19.18
N THR A 102 2.25 1.41 -17.98
CA THR A 102 3.22 0.81 -17.05
C THR A 102 3.90 -0.42 -17.70
N PRO A 103 5.25 -0.49 -17.73
CA PRO A 103 5.94 -1.67 -18.22
C PRO A 103 5.53 -2.93 -17.47
N ARG A 104 5.07 -3.96 -18.19
CA ARG A 104 4.51 -5.20 -17.60
C ARG A 104 5.47 -5.99 -16.70
N TRP A 105 6.76 -5.71 -16.77
CA TRP A 105 7.76 -6.44 -16.00
C TRP A 105 7.50 -6.33 -14.49
N LEU A 106 7.31 -5.13 -13.97
CA LEU A 106 7.14 -4.90 -12.52
C LEU A 106 5.81 -5.46 -11.98
N PRO A 107 4.63 -5.19 -12.57
CA PRO A 107 3.39 -5.84 -12.18
C PRO A 107 3.51 -7.37 -12.17
N ARG A 108 4.18 -7.96 -13.17
CA ARG A 108 4.39 -9.41 -13.24
C ARG A 108 5.28 -9.94 -12.11
N GLN A 109 6.34 -9.23 -11.74
CA GLN A 109 7.18 -9.65 -10.59
C GLN A 109 6.38 -9.62 -9.28
N LEU A 110 5.57 -8.58 -9.09
CA LEU A 110 4.71 -8.45 -7.91
C LEU A 110 3.63 -9.53 -7.86
N TYR A 111 3.00 -9.82 -9.01
CA TYR A 111 2.05 -10.92 -9.14
C TYR A 111 2.70 -12.26 -8.76
N ASN A 112 3.84 -12.59 -9.38
CA ASN A 112 4.56 -13.83 -9.09
C ASN A 112 4.98 -13.91 -7.61
N TRP A 113 5.35 -12.78 -7.00
CA TRP A 113 5.73 -12.70 -5.60
C TRP A 113 4.55 -12.98 -4.66
N LEU A 114 3.35 -12.49 -5.00
CA LEU A 114 2.11 -12.79 -4.27
C LEU A 114 1.67 -14.25 -4.49
N ASP A 115 1.71 -14.72 -5.73
CA ASP A 115 1.32 -16.09 -6.12
C ASP A 115 2.20 -17.16 -5.44
N ALA A 116 3.51 -16.93 -5.34
CA ALA A 116 4.43 -17.80 -4.62
C ALA A 116 4.11 -17.95 -3.11
N ARG A 117 3.21 -17.12 -2.58
CA ARG A 117 2.73 -17.13 -1.19
C ARG A 117 1.28 -17.60 -1.06
N ASP A 118 0.67 -18.11 -2.13
CA ASP A 118 -0.72 -18.56 -2.17
C ASP A 118 -1.71 -17.45 -1.75
N ILE A 119 -1.44 -16.21 -2.18
CA ILE A 119 -2.27 -15.04 -1.89
C ILE A 119 -3.21 -14.81 -3.07
N GLU A 120 -4.50 -14.65 -2.77
CA GLU A 120 -5.49 -14.26 -3.77
C GLU A 120 -5.21 -12.82 -4.25
N VAL A 121 -4.99 -12.66 -5.56
CA VAL A 121 -4.63 -11.37 -6.17
C VAL A 121 -5.72 -10.90 -7.12
N TYR A 122 -6.18 -9.68 -6.89
CA TYR A 122 -7.00 -8.92 -7.82
C TYR A 122 -6.14 -7.91 -8.57
N GLU A 123 -6.53 -7.58 -9.79
CA GLU A 123 -5.75 -6.75 -10.70
C GLU A 123 -6.63 -5.61 -11.24
N GLU A 124 -6.14 -4.38 -11.17
CA GLU A 124 -6.87 -3.18 -11.57
C GLU A 124 -5.97 -2.22 -12.34
N GLU A 125 -6.43 -1.75 -13.50
CA GLU A 125 -5.73 -0.71 -14.25
C GLU A 125 -6.29 0.67 -13.88
N ALA A 126 -5.50 1.47 -13.15
CA ALA A 126 -5.87 2.82 -12.73
C ALA A 126 -4.66 3.68 -12.31
N PRO A 127 -4.75 5.02 -12.46
CA PRO A 127 -3.68 5.95 -12.07
C PRO A 127 -3.59 6.17 -10.55
N SER A 128 -4.51 5.60 -9.78
CA SER A 128 -4.63 5.76 -8.34
C SER A 128 -5.44 4.62 -7.73
N CYS A 129 -5.32 4.44 -6.42
CA CYS A 129 -6.13 3.49 -5.69
C CYS A 129 -6.48 3.96 -4.28
N ARG A 130 -7.61 3.50 -3.78
CA ARG A 130 -7.97 3.48 -2.35
C ARG A 130 -8.24 2.05 -1.93
N ILE A 131 -7.78 1.68 -0.74
CA ILE A 131 -8.18 0.45 -0.05
C ILE A 131 -8.71 0.76 1.35
N TRP A 132 -9.61 -0.08 1.83
CA TRP A 132 -10.13 -0.04 3.20
C TRP A 132 -10.58 -1.43 3.62
N ILE A 133 -10.83 -1.60 4.92
CA ILE A 133 -11.47 -2.79 5.46
C ILE A 133 -12.95 -2.51 5.73
N ASP A 134 -13.80 -3.42 5.27
CA ASP A 134 -15.22 -3.44 5.55
C ASP A 134 -15.64 -4.86 5.93
N GLU A 135 -16.23 -5.02 7.12
CA GLU A 135 -16.58 -6.33 7.70
C GLU A 135 -15.44 -7.36 7.63
N GLY A 136 -14.22 -6.94 7.96
CA GLY A 136 -13.02 -7.79 7.97
C GLY A 136 -12.51 -8.18 6.58
N ARG A 137 -13.04 -7.58 5.50
CA ARG A 137 -12.65 -7.87 4.12
C ARG A 137 -11.99 -6.66 3.47
N LEU A 138 -11.00 -6.94 2.61
CA LEU A 138 -10.39 -5.93 1.77
C LEU A 138 -11.42 -5.41 0.77
N LYS A 139 -11.56 -4.09 0.71
CA LYS A 139 -12.30 -3.36 -0.31
C LYS A 139 -11.36 -2.39 -1.00
N TRP A 140 -11.64 -2.10 -2.26
CA TRP A 140 -10.80 -1.22 -3.05
C TRP A 140 -11.62 -0.42 -4.06
N SER A 141 -11.08 0.74 -4.44
CA SER A 141 -11.63 1.61 -5.47
C SER A 141 -10.50 2.15 -6.34
N LYS A 142 -10.73 2.13 -7.65
CA LYS A 142 -9.82 2.65 -8.68
C LYS A 142 -9.97 4.14 -8.94
N ASP A 143 -11.08 4.73 -8.47
CA ASP A 143 -11.42 6.12 -8.74
C ASP A 143 -11.34 6.94 -7.45
N LEU A 144 -10.17 7.53 -7.20
CA LEU A 144 -10.03 8.54 -6.14
C LEU A 144 -10.79 9.83 -6.48
N ALA A 145 -10.92 10.16 -7.77
CA ALA A 145 -11.56 11.40 -8.19
C ALA A 145 -13.09 11.36 -7.99
N ALA A 146 -13.71 10.18 -7.99
CA ALA A 146 -15.10 9.97 -7.61
C ALA A 146 -15.41 10.43 -6.17
N HIS A 147 -14.38 10.55 -5.33
CA HIS A 147 -14.49 11.07 -3.97
C HIS A 147 -13.49 12.21 -3.75
N PRO A 148 -13.86 13.47 -4.07
CA PRO A 148 -12.97 14.63 -3.92
C PRO A 148 -12.34 14.76 -2.52
N SER A 149 -13.03 14.29 -1.47
CA SER A 149 -12.48 14.20 -0.12
C SER A 149 -11.26 13.29 -0.01
N ASP A 150 -11.16 12.24 -0.81
CA ASP A 150 -10.04 11.30 -0.81
C ASP A 150 -8.81 11.89 -1.50
N VAL A 151 -9.02 12.87 -2.38
CA VAL A 151 -7.97 13.65 -3.03
C VAL A 151 -7.49 14.78 -2.12
N ASN A 152 -8.40 15.48 -1.45
CA ASN A 152 -8.06 16.72 -0.75
C ASN A 152 -7.93 16.59 0.78
N ASN A 153 -8.38 15.48 1.37
CA ASN A 153 -8.52 15.35 2.82
C ASN A 153 -7.89 14.04 3.33
N TYR A 154 -6.56 14.02 3.33
CA TYR A 154 -5.75 12.90 3.79
C TYR A 154 -4.60 13.35 4.70
N THR A 155 -4.15 12.46 5.57
CA THR A 155 -2.86 12.55 6.28
C THR A 155 -1.80 11.71 5.56
N THR A 156 -0.53 11.85 5.91
CA THR A 156 0.59 11.09 5.33
C THR A 156 1.23 10.21 6.39
N SER A 157 2.31 9.48 6.07
CA SER A 157 3.08 8.76 7.08
C SER A 157 3.59 9.64 8.21
N ASP A 158 3.78 10.94 7.95
CA ASP A 158 4.47 11.85 8.85
C ASP A 158 3.51 12.49 9.88
N ASN A 159 2.23 12.53 9.57
CA ASN A 159 1.19 13.14 10.41
C ASN A 159 -0.09 12.30 10.48
N ALA A 160 0.03 10.99 10.31
CA ALA A 160 -1.10 10.05 10.35
C ALA A 160 -1.91 10.24 11.64
N ALA A 161 -3.20 10.46 11.50
CA ALA A 161 -4.10 10.61 12.65
C ALA A 161 -4.40 9.27 13.35
N THR A 162 -3.99 8.13 12.78
CA THR A 162 -4.05 6.81 13.40
C THR A 162 -2.65 6.19 13.46
N THR A 163 -2.48 5.23 14.36
CA THR A 163 -1.20 4.56 14.56
C THR A 163 -0.82 3.73 13.35
N ILE A 164 0.35 4.02 12.78
CA ILE A 164 1.02 3.14 11.83
C ILE A 164 1.58 1.95 12.60
N GLN A 165 0.99 0.78 12.38
CA GLN A 165 1.29 -0.45 13.11
C GLN A 165 2.60 -1.06 12.61
N PHE A 166 2.89 -0.90 11.32
CA PHE A 166 4.14 -1.30 10.72
C PHE A 166 4.52 -0.38 9.57
N TYR A 167 5.80 -0.05 9.47
CA TYR A 167 6.38 0.77 8.41
C TYR A 167 7.64 0.12 7.87
N LYS A 168 7.79 0.14 6.55
CA LYS A 168 9.04 -0.25 5.88
C LYS A 168 9.28 0.61 4.65
N ALA A 169 10.46 1.21 4.58
CA ALA A 169 10.99 1.76 3.33
C ALA A 169 11.42 0.59 2.42
N LEU A 170 10.89 0.55 1.20
CA LEU A 170 11.18 -0.49 0.20
C LEU A 170 12.42 -0.17 -0.64
N SER A 171 12.86 1.09 -0.65
CA SER A 171 14.09 1.54 -1.30
C SER A 171 14.71 2.72 -0.54
N ALA A 172 15.91 3.12 -0.95
CA ALA A 172 16.55 4.34 -0.46
C ALA A 172 15.82 5.63 -0.91
N ASN A 173 14.94 5.54 -1.90
CA ASN A 173 14.15 6.65 -2.43
C ASN A 173 12.78 6.78 -1.74
N ALA A 174 12.51 5.97 -0.71
CA ALA A 174 11.23 6.01 -0.01
C ALA A 174 10.98 7.39 0.60
N VAL A 175 9.83 7.98 0.26
CA VAL A 175 9.46 9.33 0.70
C VAL A 175 7.97 9.39 0.99
N ALA A 176 7.62 10.10 2.05
CA ALA A 176 6.23 10.38 2.39
C ALA A 176 5.51 11.09 1.24
N ALA A 177 4.22 10.83 1.10
CA ALA A 177 3.40 11.63 0.20
C ALA A 177 3.43 13.09 0.64
N SER A 178 3.35 14.03 -0.31
CA SER A 178 3.13 15.43 0.05
C SER A 178 1.76 15.59 0.70
N PRO A 179 1.62 16.41 1.76
CA PRO A 179 0.31 16.73 2.33
C PRO A 179 -0.58 17.38 1.25
N PRO A 180 -1.91 17.36 1.42
CA PRO A 180 -2.80 18.06 0.51
C PRO A 180 -2.35 19.52 0.43
N GLN A 181 -2.12 20.03 -0.78
CA GLN A 181 -1.93 21.46 -0.96
C GLN A 181 -3.28 22.11 -0.67
N GLY A 182 -3.38 22.83 0.46
CA GLY A 182 -4.56 23.62 0.77
C GLY A 182 -4.80 24.64 -0.34
N GLU A 183 -6.08 24.89 -0.66
CA GLU A 183 -6.47 26.06 -1.45
C GLU A 183 -6.05 27.37 -0.77
#